data_AF-A0A8S1JBL8-F1
#
_entry.id   AF-A0A8S1JBL8-F1
#
_cell.length_a   1.000
_cell.length_b   1.000
_cell.length_c   1.000
_cell.angle_alpha   90.00
_cell.angle_beta   90.00
_cell.angle_gamma   90.00
#
_symmetry.space_group_name_H-M   'P 1'
#
loop_
_entity.id
_entity.type
_entity.pdbx_description
1 polymer ?
#
loop_
_entity_poly.entity_id
_entity_poly.type
_entity_poly.pdbx_seq_one_letter_code
_entity_poly.pdbx_strand_id
1 'polypeptide(L)'
;MEITLGVAVGSSTQVAVLVIPFCVILSWVMGEDLDLNFKEFESVALFLSVLLVIVAMNDGTSNWLKGIMLSMTYVFVSAAFWMHFDAELTPPDTPPGPP
;
A
#
# COMPACT_ATOMS: atom_id res chain seq x y z
N MET A 1 0.87 -23.90 -2.56
CA MET A 1 0.59 -22.60 -1.93
C MET A 1 1.82 -22.06 -1.23
N GLU A 2 2.36 -22.81 -0.26
CA GLU A 2 3.49 -22.38 0.60
C GLU A 2 4.68 -21.74 -0.13
N ILE A 3 5.15 -22.31 -1.24
CA ILE A 3 6.28 -21.74 -1.98
C ILE A 3 5.92 -20.39 -2.62
N THR A 4 4.76 -20.30 -3.28
CA THR A 4 4.29 -19.06 -3.91
C THR A 4 3.99 -17.99 -2.86
N LEU A 5 3.40 -18.38 -1.75
CA LEU A 5 3.09 -17.53 -0.60
C LEU A 5 4.37 -16.97 0.03
N GLY A 6 5.37 -17.84 0.27
CA GLY A 6 6.67 -17.47 0.80
C GLY A 6 7.45 -16.56 -0.15
N VAL A 7 7.38 -16.79 -1.46
CA VAL A 7 7.99 -15.90 -2.46
C VAL A 7 7.30 -14.53 -2.46
N ALA A 8 5.96 -14.48 -2.41
CA ALA A 8 5.22 -13.22 -2.42
C ALA A 8 5.50 -12.39 -1.16
N VAL A 9 5.44 -13.02 0.02
CA VAL A 9 5.72 -12.36 1.31
C VAL A 9 7.20 -11.97 1.41
N GLY A 10 8.12 -12.82 0.94
CA GLY A 10 9.55 -12.51 0.91
C GLY A 10 9.86 -11.32 0.00
N SER A 11 9.22 -11.25 -1.17
CA SER A 11 9.37 -10.13 -2.10
C SER A 11 8.82 -8.83 -1.53
N SER A 12 7.64 -8.83 -0.89
CA SER A 12 7.08 -7.62 -0.26
C SER A 12 7.91 -7.15 0.93
N THR A 13 8.40 -8.08 1.75
CA THR A 13 9.30 -7.78 2.87
C THR A 13 10.60 -7.16 2.37
N GLN A 14 11.18 -7.69 1.29
CA GLN A 14 12.39 -7.12 0.68
C GLN A 14 12.17 -5.69 0.20
N VAL A 15 11.03 -5.43 -0.44
CA VAL A 15 10.66 -4.06 -0.83
C VAL A 15 10.59 -3.17 0.40
N ALA A 16 9.92 -3.60 1.46
CA ALA A 16 9.75 -2.80 2.67
C ALA A 16 11.08 -2.49 3.39
N VAL A 17 11.95 -3.49 3.57
CA VAL A 17 13.16 -3.36 4.41
C VAL A 17 14.41 -2.93 3.65
N LEU A 18 14.45 -3.09 2.31
CA LEU A 18 15.59 -2.69 1.50
C LEU A 18 15.24 -1.61 0.49
N VAL A 19 14.19 -1.80 -0.31
CA VAL A 19 13.92 -0.90 -1.46
C VAL A 19 13.47 0.48 -0.98
N ILE A 20 12.52 0.55 -0.05
CA ILE A 20 12.04 1.84 0.50
C ILE A 20 13.18 2.67 1.13
N PRO A 21 13.98 2.14 2.09
CA PRO A 21 15.07 2.92 2.68
C PRO A 21 16.18 3.24 1.66
N PHE A 22 16.41 2.36 0.68
CA PHE A 22 17.33 2.66 -0.40
C PHE A 22 16.85 3.83 -1.27
N CYS A 23 15.56 3.94 -1.58
CA CYS A 23 14.99 5.09 -2.27
C CYS A 23 15.17 6.41 -1.49
N VAL A 24 15.01 6.38 -0.17
CA VAL A 24 15.26 7.54 0.71
C VAL A 24 16.71 8.00 0.61
N ILE A 25 17.66 7.07 0.73
CA ILE A 25 19.09 7.38 0.61
C ILE A 25 19.43 7.91 -0.78
N LEU A 26 18.85 7.34 -1.85
CA LEU A 26 19.06 7.82 -3.21
C LEU A 26 18.53 9.25 -3.42
N SER A 27 17.37 9.57 -2.86
CA SER A 27 16.79 10.92 -2.91
C SER A 27 17.72 11.95 -2.26
N TRP A 28 18.28 11.62 -1.10
CA TRP A 28 19.29 12.47 -0.45
C TRP A 28 20.54 12.69 -1.31
N VAL A 29 20.98 11.69 -2.08
CA VAL A 29 22.11 11.84 -3.01
C VAL A 29 21.76 12.72 -4.21
N MET A 30 20.50 12.71 -4.65
CA MET A 30 20.00 13.57 -5.73
C MET A 30 19.69 15.01 -5.27
N GLY A 31 19.76 15.28 -3.96
CA GLY A 31 19.46 16.59 -3.38
C GLY A 31 17.97 16.87 -3.19
N GLU A 32 17.13 15.82 -3.21
CA GLU A 32 15.73 15.90 -2.85
C GLU A 32 15.52 15.37 -1.42
N ASP A 33 14.61 15.99 -0.68
CA ASP A 33 14.27 15.60 0.68
C ASP A 33 13.08 14.61 0.65
N LEU A 34 13.36 13.32 0.43
CA LEU A 34 12.39 12.24 0.67
C LEU A 34 12.56 11.72 2.10
N ASP A 35 11.45 11.65 2.84
CA ASP A 35 11.39 11.07 4.18
C ASP A 35 10.41 9.88 4.20
N LEU A 36 10.45 9.05 5.24
CA LEU A 36 9.50 7.95 5.46
C LEU A 36 8.19 8.45 6.09
N ASN A 37 7.92 9.74 5.98
CA ASN A 37 6.72 10.39 6.49
C ASN A 37 5.56 10.21 5.50
N PHE A 38 5.00 9.01 5.49
CA PHE A 38 3.74 8.73 4.78
C PHE A 38 2.60 9.51 5.43
N LYS A 39 1.65 9.99 4.63
CA LYS A 39 0.45 10.66 5.16
C LYS A 39 -0.32 9.72 6.10
N GLU A 40 -1.07 10.29 7.05
CA GLU A 40 -1.83 9.49 8.03
C GLU A 40 -2.72 8.44 7.36
N PHE A 41 -3.38 8.81 6.27
CA PHE A 41 -4.20 7.90 5.47
C PHE A 41 -3.39 6.74 4.87
N GLU A 42 -2.26 7.03 4.23
CA GLU A 42 -1.40 6.04 3.58
C GLU A 42 -0.82 5.05 4.59
N SER A 43 -0.35 5.56 5.73
CA SER A 43 0.18 4.75 6.83
C SER A 43 -0.87 3.78 7.38
N VAL A 44 -2.08 4.28 7.65
CA VAL A 44 -3.19 3.44 8.16
C VAL A 44 -3.65 2.43 7.11
N ALA A 45 -3.76 2.84 5.85
CA ALA A 45 -4.15 1.95 4.75
C ALA A 45 -3.14 0.82 4.55
N LEU A 46 -1.84 1.12 4.60
CA LEU A 46 -0.77 0.12 4.50
C LEU A 46 -0.81 -0.84 5.69
N PHE A 47 -0.96 -0.33 6.91
CA PHE A 47 -1.07 -1.15 8.11
C PHE A 47 -2.28 -2.10 8.06
N LEU A 48 -3.45 -1.59 7.69
CA LEU A 48 -4.67 -2.41 7.55
C LEU A 48 -4.55 -3.44 6.43
N SER A 49 -3.89 -3.11 5.32
CA SER A 49 -3.64 -4.04 4.23
C SER A 49 -2.82 -5.25 4.70
N VAL A 50 -1.72 -5.01 5.42
CA VAL A 50 -0.87 -6.07 5.97
C VAL A 50 -1.65 -6.93 6.98
N LEU A 51 -2.40 -6.29 7.89
CA LEU A 51 -3.22 -6.99 8.87
C LEU A 51 -4.24 -7.92 8.19
N LEU A 52 -4.93 -7.43 7.17
CA LEU A 52 -5.94 -8.20 6.44
C LEU A 52 -5.33 -9.40 5.73
N VAL A 53 -4.16 -9.23 5.09
CA VAL A 53 -3.42 -10.32 4.45
C VAL A 53 -3.03 -11.40 5.47
N ILE A 54 -2.55 -11.00 6.65
CA ILE A 54 -2.19 -11.93 7.74
C ILE A 54 -3.43 -12.74 8.18
N VAL A 55 -4.55 -12.07 8.43
CA VAL A 55 -5.80 -12.72 8.85
C VAL A 55 -6.32 -13.67 7.77
N ALA A 56 -6.30 -13.24 6.51
CA ALA A 56 -6.78 -14.06 5.40
C ALA A 56 -5.92 -15.31 5.14
N MET A 57 -4.63 -15.25 5.48
CA MET A 57 -3.67 -16.34 5.32
C MET A 57 -3.66 -17.33 6.51
N ASN A 58 -4.16 -16.93 7.69
CA ASN A 58 -4.07 -17.71 8.92
C ASN A 58 -4.84 -19.05 8.87
N ASP A 59 -5.84 -19.16 7.99
CA ASP A 59 -6.67 -20.37 7.86
C ASP A 59 -5.97 -21.55 7.17
N GLY A 60 -4.76 -21.39 6.61
CA GLY A 60 -3.96 -22.47 6.00
C GLY A 60 -4.57 -23.19 4.77
N THR A 61 -5.79 -22.83 4.39
CA THR A 61 -6.57 -23.42 3.29
C THR A 61 -6.74 -22.38 2.20
N SER A 62 -6.48 -22.77 0.94
CA SER A 62 -6.75 -21.89 -0.19
C SER A 62 -7.82 -22.42 -1.11
N ASN A 63 -8.83 -21.59 -1.25
CA ASN A 63 -9.92 -21.79 -2.18
C ASN A 63 -9.86 -20.65 -3.20
N TRP A 64 -10.32 -20.92 -4.42
CA TRP A 64 -10.53 -19.88 -5.43
C TRP A 64 -11.34 -18.67 -4.92
N LEU A 65 -12.33 -18.89 -4.06
CA LEU A 65 -13.11 -17.82 -3.41
C LEU A 65 -12.24 -16.91 -2.52
N LYS A 66 -11.28 -17.46 -1.76
CA LYS A 66 -10.34 -16.66 -0.96
C LYS A 66 -9.47 -15.78 -1.86
N GLY A 67 -9.01 -16.32 -2.99
CA GLY A 67 -8.29 -15.55 -4.01
C GLY A 67 -9.11 -14.35 -4.51
N ILE A 68 -10.39 -14.57 -4.85
CA ILE A 68 -11.29 -13.48 -5.26
C ILE A 68 -11.49 -12.46 -4.14
N MET A 69 -11.66 -12.90 -2.89
CA MET A 69 -11.80 -11.99 -1.75
C MET A 69 -10.58 -11.08 -1.61
N LEU A 70 -9.36 -11.63 -1.71
CA LEU A 70 -8.13 -10.83 -1.68
C LEU A 70 -8.06 -9.85 -2.87
N SER A 71 -8.41 -10.27 -4.08
CA SER A 71 -8.45 -9.39 -5.25
C SER A 71 -9.48 -8.27 -5.11
N MET A 72 -10.67 -8.56 -4.57
CA MET A 72 -11.70 -7.56 -4.30
C MET A 72 -11.24 -6.57 -3.23
N THR A 73 -10.60 -7.03 -2.16
CA THR A 73 -9.99 -6.14 -1.16
C THR A 73 -8.96 -5.21 -1.79
N TYR A 74 -8.12 -5.69 -2.70
CA TYR A 74 -7.17 -4.84 -3.43
C TYR A 74 -7.88 -3.75 -4.24
N VAL A 75 -8.98 -4.09 -4.92
CA VAL A 75 -9.80 -3.10 -5.65
C VAL A 75 -10.41 -2.08 -4.71
N PHE A 76 -10.93 -2.48 -3.54
CA PHE A 76 -11.46 -1.55 -2.54
C PHE A 76 -10.39 -0.60 -2.00
N VAL A 77 -9.19 -1.11 -1.69
CA VAL A 77 -8.06 -0.28 -1.28
C VAL A 77 -7.68 0.69 -2.40
N SER A 78 -7.60 0.21 -3.64
CA SER A 78 -7.30 1.06 -4.81
C SER A 78 -8.35 2.16 -5.00
N ALA A 79 -9.63 1.85 -4.84
CA ALA A 79 -10.71 2.82 -4.90
C ALA A 79 -10.63 3.83 -3.73
N ALA A 80 -10.24 3.39 -2.53
CA ALA A 80 -10.03 4.27 -1.39
C ALA A 80 -8.90 5.28 -1.66
N PHE A 81 -7.80 4.84 -2.28
CA PHE A 81 -6.73 5.73 -2.73
C PHE A 81 -7.17 6.67 -3.87
N TRP A 82 -7.99 6.20 -4.81
CA TRP A 82 -8.53 7.04 -5.88
C TRP A 82 -9.46 8.15 -5.36
N MET A 83 -10.26 7.83 -4.34
CA MET A 83 -11.18 8.78 -3.70
C MET A 83 -10.49 9.68 -2.68
N HIS A 84 -9.28 9.31 -2.23
CA HIS A 84 -8.48 10.15 -1.35
C HIS A 84 -7.98 11.38 -2.13
N PHE A 85 -8.78 12.44 -2.12
CA PHE A 85 -8.42 13.72 -2.69
C PHE A 85 -7.48 14.45 -1.74
N ASP A 86 -6.23 14.61 -2.15
CA ASP A 86 -5.24 15.40 -1.42
C ASP A 86 -5.52 16.90 -1.61
N ALA A 87 -6.32 17.47 -0.70
CA ALA A 87 -6.70 18.88 -0.72
C ALA A 87 -5.51 19.84 -0.49
N GLU A 88 -4.36 19.34 -0.03
CA GLU A 88 -3.14 20.15 0.19
C GLU A 88 -2.42 20.57 -1.10
N LEU A 89 -2.73 19.95 -2.25
CA LEU A 89 -2.16 20.34 -3.55
C LEU A 89 -3.08 21.24 -4.38
N THR A 90 -4.25 21.60 -3.84
CA THR A 90 -5.17 22.54 -4.48
C THR A 90 -4.91 23.96 -3.97
N PRO A 91 -4.47 24.90 -4.84
CA PRO A 91 -4.52 26.33 -4.53
C PRO A 91 -5.95 26.72 -4.11
N PRO A 92 -6.13 27.77 -3.29
CA PRO A 92 -7.44 28.19 -2.79
C PRO A 92 -8.51 28.51 -3.86
N ASP A 93 -8.18 28.47 -5.15
CA ASP A 93 -9.04 28.86 -6.27
C ASP A 93 -9.49 27.71 -7.19
N THR A 94 -9.19 26.45 -6.86
CA THR A 94 -9.64 25.30 -7.68
C THR A 94 -11.10 24.93 -7.37
N PRO A 95 -11.97 24.81 -8.40
CA PRO A 95 -13.38 24.49 -8.20
C PRO A 95 -13.55 23.10 -7.56
N PRO A 96 -14.62 22.89 -6.76
CA PRO A 96 -14.87 21.60 -6.12
C PRO A 96 -14.97 20.50 -7.17
N GLY A 97 -14.27 19.40 -6.92
CA GLY A 97 -14.27 18.21 -7.78
C GLY A 97 -15.68 17.66 -8.02
N PRO A 98 -15.87 16.84 -9.07
CA PRO A 98 -17.17 16.32 -9.43
C PRO A 98 -17.84 15.55 -8.27
N PRO A 99 -19.19 15.59 -8.19
CA PRO A 99 -19.97 15.08 -7.07
C PRO A 99 -19.86 13.55 -6.88
#